data_AF-A0A1F8YEM8-F1
#
_entry.id   AF-A0A1F8YEM8-F1
#
_cell.length_a   1.000
_cell.length_b   1.000
_cell.length_c   1.000
_cell.angle_alpha   90.00
_cell.angle_beta   90.00
_cell.angle_gamma   90.00
#
_symmetry.space_group_name_H-M   'P 1'
#
loop_
_entity.id
_entity.type
_entity.pdbx_description
1 polymer ?
#
loop_
_entity_poly.entity_id
_entity_poly.type
_entity_poly.pdbx_seq_one_letter_code
_entity_poly.pdbx_strand_id
1 'polypeptide(L)'
;MCHNSLIVGTDGEVIANRTHDFGSRLWVRIFGLIYTHPQPKSGKTYLIKNKDGQSIPTTFAGEPASEYLIDKTQQVRRQNEMKKVCQSCHSKDLADKHFAKLDAAILETDRMTQAATQLVQKAWDAGLADRTNPFDEEIEQKWIKQWLFYANSIRFGTAMISYDYTTFEKGWWDSTTNLQEMHEWLMKRMK
;
A
#
# COMPACT_ATOMS: atom_id res chain seq x y z
N MET A 1 1.74 12.95 -16.90
CA MET A 1 2.77 13.94 -16.51
C MET A 1 3.61 13.47 -15.33
N CYS A 2 3.02 13.22 -14.15
CA CYS A 2 3.74 13.01 -12.89
C CYS A 2 4.72 11.83 -12.85
N HIS A 3 4.49 10.76 -13.62
CA HIS A 3 5.25 9.51 -13.48
C HIS A 3 6.42 9.33 -14.47
N ASN A 4 6.49 10.09 -15.56
CA ASN A 4 7.48 9.84 -16.61
C ASN A 4 7.98 11.14 -17.25
N SER A 5 7.09 12.09 -17.57
CA SER A 5 7.40 13.24 -18.43
C SER A 5 8.57 14.11 -17.93
N LEU A 6 9.34 14.66 -18.87
CA LEU A 6 10.19 15.84 -18.61
C LEU A 6 9.27 17.00 -18.23
N ILE A 7 9.57 17.68 -17.13
CA ILE A 7 8.83 18.86 -16.65
C ILE A 7 9.85 19.98 -16.47
N VAL A 8 9.58 21.11 -17.14
CA VAL A 8 10.44 22.30 -17.15
C VAL A 8 9.60 23.49 -16.71
N GLY A 9 10.15 24.32 -15.82
CA GLY A 9 9.55 25.58 -15.38
C GLY A 9 9.55 26.64 -16.47
N THR A 10 8.83 27.73 -16.24
CA THR A 10 8.75 28.86 -17.18
C THR A 10 10.09 29.61 -17.34
N ASP A 11 10.97 29.47 -16.36
CA ASP A 11 12.34 30.00 -16.33
C ASP A 11 13.38 29.06 -16.99
N GLY A 12 12.94 27.91 -17.50
CA GLY A 12 13.80 26.89 -18.08
C GLY A 12 14.42 25.92 -17.07
N GLU A 13 14.11 26.03 -15.77
CA GLU A 13 14.60 25.08 -14.76
C GLU A 13 13.97 23.69 -14.96
N VAL A 14 14.79 22.63 -14.94
CA VAL A 14 14.28 21.26 -15.02
C VAL A 14 13.77 20.81 -13.65
N ILE A 15 12.44 20.75 -13.50
CA ILE A 15 11.75 20.30 -12.28
C ILE A 15 11.84 18.77 -12.14
N ALA A 16 11.68 18.04 -13.25
CA ALA A 16 11.79 16.57 -13.26
C ALA A 16 12.23 16.04 -14.62
N ASN A 17 13.27 15.20 -14.64
CA ASN A 17 13.79 14.55 -15.85
C ASN A 17 12.86 13.45 -16.37
N ARG A 18 12.83 13.25 -17.70
CA ARG A 18 12.09 12.14 -18.32
C ARG A 18 12.62 10.79 -17.84
N THR A 19 11.75 9.80 -17.60
CA THR A 19 12.17 8.44 -17.21
C THR A 19 11.22 7.36 -17.74
N HIS A 20 11.78 6.31 -18.33
CA HIS A 20 11.04 5.09 -18.70
C HIS A 20 11.05 4.02 -17.59
N ASP A 21 11.77 4.28 -16.48
CA ASP A 21 11.63 3.50 -15.26
C ASP A 21 10.54 4.14 -14.38
N PHE A 22 9.33 3.60 -14.43
CA PHE A 22 8.20 4.11 -13.65
C PHE A 22 8.35 3.90 -12.14
N GLY A 23 9.25 3.02 -11.71
CA GLY A 23 9.58 2.85 -10.29
C GLY A 23 10.50 3.96 -9.75
N SER A 24 11.28 4.62 -10.62
CA SER A 24 12.27 5.62 -10.23
C SER A 24 11.71 6.84 -9.47
N ARG A 25 10.43 7.19 -9.66
CA ARG A 25 9.76 8.30 -8.97
C ARG A 25 8.95 7.88 -7.74
N LEU A 26 8.84 6.57 -7.49
CA LEU A 26 8.06 6.04 -6.38
C LEU A 26 8.98 5.81 -5.17
N TRP A 27 8.59 6.36 -4.02
CA TRP A 27 9.24 6.08 -2.73
C TRP A 27 8.61 4.88 -2.03
N VAL A 28 7.30 4.79 -2.09
CA VAL A 28 6.50 3.72 -1.47
C VAL A 28 5.68 3.01 -2.54
N ARG A 29 5.62 1.69 -2.47
CA ARG A 29 4.67 0.88 -3.22
C ARG A 29 3.36 0.86 -2.45
N ILE A 30 2.42 1.70 -2.88
CA ILE A 30 1.09 1.78 -2.26
C ILE A 30 0.22 0.55 -2.55
N PHE A 31 0.54 -0.20 -3.61
CA PHE A 31 -0.05 -1.51 -3.87
C PHE A 31 0.49 -2.51 -2.84
N GLY A 32 -0.33 -2.86 -1.86
CA GLY A 32 0.05 -3.66 -0.71
C GLY A 32 0.26 -5.13 -1.05
N LEU A 33 1.36 -5.72 -0.56
CA LEU A 33 1.68 -7.15 -0.71
C LEU A 33 2.26 -7.73 0.61
N ILE A 34 1.48 -7.86 1.67
CA ILE A 34 0.08 -7.38 1.81
C ILE A 34 0.02 -5.92 2.30
N TYR A 35 1.10 -5.44 2.94
CA TYR A 35 1.24 -4.08 3.42
C TYR A 35 1.88 -3.17 2.36
N THR A 36 1.75 -1.85 2.53
CA THR A 36 2.65 -0.94 1.83
C THR A 36 4.08 -1.24 2.23
N HIS A 37 5.00 -0.98 1.30
CA HIS A 37 6.41 -1.24 1.51
C HIS A 37 7.22 -0.26 0.67
N PRO A 38 8.49 0.00 1.04
CA PRO A 38 9.36 0.82 0.21
C PRO A 38 9.45 0.26 -1.22
N GLN A 39 9.58 1.12 -2.21
CA GLN A 39 9.62 0.71 -3.62
C GLN A 39 10.76 -0.31 -3.85
N PRO A 40 10.53 -1.41 -4.60
CA PRO A 40 11.61 -2.31 -4.99
C PRO A 40 12.74 -1.60 -5.74
N LYS A 41 13.99 -2.01 -5.47
CA LYS A 41 15.19 -1.50 -6.16
C LYS A 41 15.22 -1.87 -7.65
N SER A 42 14.53 -2.95 -8.03
CA SER A 42 14.49 -3.50 -9.37
C SER A 42 13.08 -3.91 -9.76
N GLY A 43 12.78 -3.88 -11.07
CA GLY A 43 11.52 -4.41 -11.62
C GLY A 43 11.40 -5.94 -11.55
N LYS A 44 12.48 -6.67 -11.20
CA LYS A 44 12.48 -8.13 -11.02
C LYS A 44 11.88 -8.54 -9.67
N THR A 45 10.63 -8.17 -9.42
CA THR A 45 9.98 -8.39 -8.11
C THR A 45 9.75 -9.87 -7.77
N TYR A 46 9.80 -10.76 -8.76
CA TYR A 46 9.73 -12.21 -8.55
C TYR A 46 10.93 -12.78 -7.76
N LEU A 47 12.03 -12.02 -7.65
CA LEU A 47 13.19 -12.39 -6.84
C LEU A 47 12.99 -12.10 -5.34
N ILE A 48 11.97 -11.31 -4.99
CA ILE A 48 11.77 -10.87 -3.61
C ILE A 48 11.30 -12.05 -2.77
N LYS A 49 12.05 -12.32 -1.70
CA LYS A 49 11.70 -13.26 -0.66
C LYS A 49 11.76 -12.54 0.68
N ASN A 50 10.67 -12.58 1.45
CA ASN A 50 10.73 -12.12 2.83
C ASN A 50 11.42 -13.16 3.72
N LYS A 51 11.66 -12.79 4.98
CA LYS A 51 12.34 -13.67 5.95
C LYS A 51 11.57 -14.97 6.27
N ASP A 52 10.27 -15.03 5.97
CA ASP A 52 9.42 -16.21 6.15
C ASP A 52 9.41 -17.11 4.89
N GLY A 53 10.23 -16.80 3.88
CA GLY A 53 10.35 -17.58 2.64
C GLY A 53 9.27 -17.31 1.58
N GLN A 54 8.33 -16.40 1.88
CA GLN A 54 7.21 -16.09 1.00
C GLN A 54 7.67 -15.15 -0.14
N SER A 55 7.08 -15.31 -1.33
CA SER A 55 7.37 -14.48 -2.52
C SER A 55 6.66 -13.11 -2.48
N ILE A 56 6.69 -12.44 -1.32
CA ILE A 56 6.08 -11.13 -1.08
C ILE A 56 7.07 -10.23 -0.32
N PRO A 57 6.97 -8.89 -0.47
CA PRO A 57 7.94 -7.93 0.06
C PRO A 57 7.84 -7.67 1.56
N THR A 58 6.80 -8.15 2.22
CA THR A 58 6.64 -8.06 3.68
C THR A 58 6.21 -9.39 4.25
N THR A 59 6.58 -9.72 5.49
CA THR A 59 5.94 -10.83 6.22
C THR A 59 4.51 -10.49 6.60
N PHE A 60 3.74 -11.48 7.06
CA PHE A 60 2.41 -11.23 7.64
C PHE A 60 2.47 -10.37 8.91
N ALA A 61 3.62 -10.32 9.59
CA ALA A 61 3.89 -9.40 10.70
C ALA A 61 4.26 -7.97 10.25
N GLY A 62 4.42 -7.73 8.94
CA GLY A 62 4.74 -6.42 8.37
C GLY A 62 6.24 -6.14 8.26
N GLU A 63 7.11 -7.15 8.43
CA GLU A 63 8.55 -6.94 8.31
C GLU A 63 8.99 -6.92 6.84
N PRO A 64 9.64 -5.85 6.38
CA PRO A 64 10.02 -5.70 4.97
C PRO A 64 11.25 -6.53 4.60
N ALA A 65 11.24 -7.06 3.38
CA ALA A 65 12.38 -7.69 2.71
C ALA A 65 13.42 -6.63 2.26
N SER A 66 13.99 -5.92 3.23
CA SER A 66 14.75 -4.67 3.05
C SER A 66 15.91 -4.76 2.05
N GLU A 67 16.50 -5.95 1.86
CA GLU A 67 17.54 -6.19 0.87
C GLU A 67 17.10 -5.81 -0.56
N TYR A 68 15.82 -6.05 -0.88
CA TYR A 68 15.25 -5.83 -2.20
C TYR A 68 14.61 -4.45 -2.38
N LEU A 69 14.46 -3.67 -1.30
CA LEU A 69 13.67 -2.44 -1.28
C LEU A 69 14.54 -1.21 -1.04
N ILE A 70 14.16 -0.06 -1.59
CA ILE A 70 14.92 1.17 -1.38
C ILE A 70 14.96 1.57 0.10
N ASP A 71 16.07 2.16 0.52
CA ASP A 71 16.23 2.63 1.90
C ASP A 71 15.42 3.91 2.18
N LYS A 72 15.45 4.36 3.43
CA LYS A 72 14.70 5.55 3.86
C LYS A 72 15.22 6.84 3.22
N THR A 73 16.52 6.94 2.97
CA THR A 73 17.14 8.11 2.33
C THR A 73 16.60 8.29 0.92
N GLN A 74 16.56 7.19 0.14
CA GLN A 74 16.03 7.18 -1.22
C GLN A 74 14.52 7.45 -1.24
N GLN A 75 13.78 6.96 -0.24
CA GLN A 75 12.35 7.26 -0.10
C GLN A 75 12.10 8.76 0.07
N VAL A 76 12.77 9.40 1.05
CA VAL A 76 12.62 10.83 1.33
C VAL A 76 13.00 11.66 0.09
N ARG A 77 14.09 11.30 -0.58
CA ARG A 77 14.50 11.93 -1.82
C ARG A 77 13.40 11.87 -2.89
N ARG A 78 12.88 10.68 -3.21
CA ARG A 78 11.86 10.50 -4.25
C ARG A 78 10.53 11.18 -3.91
N GLN A 79 10.13 11.18 -2.63
CA GLN A 79 8.94 11.91 -2.18
C GLN A 79 9.11 13.42 -2.38
N ASN A 80 10.28 13.97 -2.04
CA ASN A 80 10.57 15.39 -2.26
C ASN A 80 10.62 15.77 -3.74
N GLU A 81 11.18 14.91 -4.60
CA GLU A 81 11.15 15.09 -6.06
C GLU A 81 9.71 15.12 -6.59
N MET A 82 8.82 14.25 -6.10
CA MET A 82 7.40 14.28 -6.46
C MET A 82 6.69 15.54 -5.95
N LYS A 83 7.00 15.99 -4.72
CA LYS A 83 6.47 17.25 -4.18
C LYS A 83 6.80 18.45 -5.06
N LYS A 84 8.02 18.52 -5.61
CA LYS A 84 8.41 19.58 -6.55
C LYS A 84 7.55 19.59 -7.81
N VAL A 85 7.16 18.42 -8.31
CA VAL A 85 6.22 18.32 -9.44
C VAL A 85 4.87 18.94 -9.09
N CYS A 86 4.33 18.69 -7.89
CA CYS A 86 3.07 19.31 -7.45
C CYS A 86 3.22 20.84 -7.30
N GLN A 87 4.39 21.29 -6.86
CA GLN A 87 4.71 22.70 -6.61
C GLN A 87 4.85 23.53 -7.89
N SER A 88 4.88 22.91 -9.08
CA SER A 88 4.84 23.66 -10.34
C SER A 88 3.49 24.34 -10.60
N CYS A 89 2.42 23.89 -9.92
CA CYS A 89 1.07 24.41 -10.10
C CYS A 89 0.36 24.75 -8.78
N HIS A 90 0.82 24.19 -7.66
CA HIS A 90 0.21 24.37 -6.35
C HIS A 90 1.19 24.98 -5.36
N SER A 91 0.67 25.61 -4.30
CA SER A 91 1.52 26.09 -3.22
C SER A 91 2.23 24.93 -2.52
N LYS A 92 3.39 25.23 -1.92
CA LYS A 92 4.13 24.27 -1.08
C LYS A 92 3.25 23.67 0.02
N ASP A 93 2.45 24.50 0.69
CA ASP A 93 1.55 24.08 1.77
C ASP A 93 0.50 23.07 1.30
N LEU A 94 -0.15 23.32 0.15
CA LEU A 94 -1.12 22.39 -0.41
C LEU A 94 -0.48 21.04 -0.77
N ALA A 95 0.69 21.07 -1.41
CA ALA A 95 1.42 19.85 -1.73
C ALA A 95 1.83 19.08 -0.47
N ASP A 96 2.40 19.75 0.54
CA ASP A 96 2.84 19.10 1.77
C ASP A 96 1.67 18.48 2.55
N LYS A 97 0.52 19.16 2.63
CA LYS A 97 -0.70 18.63 3.26
C LYS A 97 -1.27 17.42 2.51
N HIS A 98 -1.22 17.42 1.18
CA HIS A 98 -1.62 16.26 0.38
C HIS A 98 -0.79 15.03 0.72
N PHE A 99 0.54 15.15 0.77
CA PHE A 99 1.40 14.03 1.12
C PHE A 99 1.25 13.60 2.57
N ALA A 100 1.01 14.52 3.51
CA ALA A 100 0.70 14.16 4.90
C ALA A 100 -0.61 13.36 5.00
N LYS A 101 -1.64 13.72 4.23
CA LYS A 101 -2.89 12.94 4.13
C LYS A 101 -2.63 11.54 3.55
N LEU A 102 -1.80 11.44 2.51
CA LEU A 102 -1.43 10.16 1.93
C LEU A 102 -0.68 9.27 2.92
N ASP A 103 0.28 9.82 3.66
CA ASP A 103 1.03 9.09 4.68
C ASP A 103 0.10 8.56 5.80
N ALA A 104 -0.88 9.37 6.22
CA ALA A 104 -1.90 8.94 7.19
C ALA A 104 -2.79 7.81 6.63
N ALA A 105 -3.24 7.91 5.39
CA ALA A 105 -4.05 6.86 4.75
C ALA A 105 -3.26 5.55 4.59
N ILE A 106 -1.97 5.62 4.24
CA ILE A 106 -1.08 4.45 4.17
C ILE A 106 -1.00 3.78 5.54
N LEU A 107 -0.68 4.54 6.59
CA LEU A 107 -0.57 4.03 7.95
C LEU A 107 -1.85 3.34 8.41
N GLU A 108 -3.00 3.98 8.20
CA GLU A 108 -4.27 3.48 8.71
C GLU A 108 -4.74 2.23 7.94
N THR A 109 -4.57 2.21 6.61
CA THR A 109 -4.88 1.01 5.81
C THR A 109 -3.94 -0.17 6.10
N ASP A 110 -2.67 0.08 6.44
CA ASP A 110 -1.76 -0.97 6.90
C ASP A 110 -2.20 -1.54 8.26
N ARG A 111 -2.69 -0.70 9.18
CA ARG A 111 -3.28 -1.17 10.46
C ARG A 111 -4.53 -2.01 10.27
N MET A 112 -5.43 -1.61 9.37
CA MET A 112 -6.62 -2.41 9.04
C MET A 112 -6.24 -3.76 8.43
N THR A 113 -5.24 -3.77 7.54
CA THR A 113 -4.68 -5.00 6.98
C THR A 113 -4.09 -5.89 8.07
N GLN A 114 -3.40 -5.30 9.05
CA GLN A 114 -2.84 -6.04 10.19
C GLN A 114 -3.95 -6.65 11.05
N ALA A 115 -5.01 -5.90 11.35
CA ALA A 115 -6.15 -6.40 12.10
C ALA A 115 -6.82 -7.60 11.39
N ALA A 116 -7.06 -7.50 10.07
CA ALA A 116 -7.58 -8.61 9.28
C ALA A 116 -6.64 -9.82 9.28
N THR A 117 -5.33 -9.59 9.15
CA THR A 117 -4.32 -10.65 9.18
C THR A 117 -4.32 -11.38 10.53
N GLN A 118 -4.48 -10.66 11.64
CA GLN A 118 -4.60 -11.26 12.97
C GLN A 118 -5.88 -12.09 13.14
N LEU A 119 -6.98 -11.72 12.49
CA LEU A 119 -8.21 -12.54 12.51
C LEU A 119 -8.01 -13.88 11.78
N VAL A 120 -7.34 -13.86 10.62
CA VAL A 120 -6.99 -15.10 9.90
C VAL A 120 -6.02 -15.96 10.72
N GLN A 121 -4.98 -15.35 11.32
CA GLN A 121 -4.04 -16.07 12.18
C GLN A 121 -4.76 -16.77 13.33
N LYS A 122 -5.71 -16.09 13.99
CA LYS A 122 -6.55 -16.71 15.03
C LYS A 122 -7.40 -17.87 14.50
N ALA A 123 -7.91 -17.78 13.26
CA ALA A 123 -8.66 -18.86 12.65
C ALA A 123 -7.77 -20.08 12.38
N TRP A 124 -6.55 -19.87 11.87
CA TRP A 124 -5.55 -20.94 11.71
C TRP A 124 -5.16 -21.57 13.04
N ASP A 125 -4.87 -20.76 14.06
CA ASP A 125 -4.47 -21.25 15.39
C ASP A 125 -5.58 -22.05 16.07
N ALA A 126 -6.85 -21.72 15.78
CA ALA A 126 -8.02 -22.44 16.26
C ALA A 126 -8.40 -23.67 15.40
N GLY A 127 -7.67 -23.94 14.31
CA GLY A 127 -7.99 -25.02 13.37
C GLY A 127 -9.30 -24.82 12.60
N LEU A 128 -9.78 -23.57 12.52
CA LEU A 128 -10.99 -23.19 11.78
C LEU A 128 -10.74 -22.89 10.31
N ALA A 129 -9.46 -22.78 9.93
CA ALA A 129 -8.95 -22.64 8.58
C ALA A 129 -7.57 -23.32 8.50
N ASP A 130 -7.15 -23.77 7.33
CA ASP A 130 -5.86 -24.38 7.06
C ASP A 130 -4.84 -23.34 6.55
N ARG A 131 -3.71 -23.27 7.25
CA ARG A 131 -2.62 -22.35 6.90
C ARG A 131 -1.83 -22.78 5.67
N THR A 132 -1.95 -24.04 5.21
CA THR A 132 -1.10 -24.55 4.11
C THR A 132 -1.30 -23.78 2.80
N ASN A 133 -2.54 -23.36 2.52
CA ASN A 133 -2.88 -22.52 1.40
C ASN A 133 -3.70 -21.32 1.91
N PRO A 134 -3.08 -20.17 2.21
CA PRO A 134 -3.74 -19.06 2.90
C PRO A 134 -4.69 -18.25 2.00
N PHE A 135 -5.28 -18.88 0.97
CA PHE A 135 -6.03 -18.23 -0.10
C PHE A 135 -7.20 -19.05 -0.64
N ASP A 136 -7.64 -20.14 0.00
CA ASP A 136 -8.75 -20.97 -0.52
C ASP A 136 -10.01 -20.97 0.35
N GLU A 137 -9.93 -20.49 1.59
CA GLU A 137 -11.07 -20.48 2.51
C GLU A 137 -11.76 -19.12 2.66
N GLU A 138 -12.99 -19.14 3.17
CA GLU A 138 -13.86 -17.95 3.23
C GLU A 138 -13.22 -16.77 3.99
N ILE A 139 -12.64 -17.01 5.18
CA ILE A 139 -12.01 -15.97 5.99
C ILE A 139 -10.74 -15.42 5.31
N GLU A 140 -10.05 -16.24 4.54
CA GLU A 140 -8.87 -15.87 3.79
C GLU A 140 -9.23 -15.04 2.57
N GLN A 141 -10.30 -15.38 1.86
CA GLN A 141 -10.83 -14.58 0.77
C GLN A 141 -11.28 -13.18 1.25
N LYS A 142 -11.90 -13.09 2.44
CA LYS A 142 -12.20 -11.80 3.09
C LYS A 142 -10.93 -11.03 3.44
N TRP A 143 -9.90 -11.70 3.93
CA TRP A 143 -8.60 -11.09 4.17
C TRP A 143 -7.93 -10.58 2.89
N ILE A 144 -7.95 -11.35 1.80
CA ILE A 144 -7.47 -10.91 0.49
C ILE A 144 -8.21 -9.64 0.05
N LYS A 145 -9.53 -9.61 0.18
CA LYS A 145 -10.33 -8.41 -0.13
C LYS A 145 -9.86 -7.18 0.65
N GLN A 146 -9.52 -7.36 1.94
CA GLN A 146 -9.05 -6.29 2.80
C GLN A 146 -7.85 -5.54 2.20
N TRP A 147 -6.79 -6.25 1.84
CA TRP A 147 -5.55 -5.61 1.38
C TRP A 147 -5.49 -5.43 -0.13
N LEU A 148 -5.97 -6.40 -0.91
CA LEU A 148 -5.86 -6.39 -2.37
C LEU A 148 -6.83 -5.39 -3.01
N PHE A 149 -8.03 -5.25 -2.46
CA PHE A 149 -9.06 -4.36 -3.00
C PHE A 149 -9.18 -3.10 -2.15
N TYR A 150 -9.56 -3.22 -0.86
CA TYR A 150 -10.00 -2.05 -0.11
C TYR A 150 -8.85 -1.11 0.28
N ALA A 151 -7.78 -1.65 0.89
CA ALA A 151 -6.60 -0.86 1.22
C ALA A 151 -5.97 -0.21 -0.02
N ASN A 152 -5.88 -0.96 -1.12
CA ASN A 152 -5.36 -0.43 -2.38
C ASN A 152 -6.25 0.68 -2.94
N SER A 153 -7.57 0.50 -3.05
CA SER A 153 -8.50 1.55 -3.52
C SER A 153 -8.37 2.84 -2.70
N ILE A 154 -8.32 2.73 -1.37
CA ILE A 154 -8.13 3.88 -0.47
C ILE A 154 -6.81 4.60 -0.76
N ARG A 155 -5.70 3.86 -0.91
CA ARG A 155 -4.37 4.45 -1.13
C ARG A 155 -4.26 5.09 -2.52
N PHE A 156 -4.72 4.40 -3.56
CA PHE A 156 -4.71 4.93 -4.92
C PHE A 156 -5.65 6.15 -5.05
N GLY A 157 -6.86 6.05 -4.47
CA GLY A 157 -7.80 7.16 -4.41
C GLY A 157 -7.24 8.34 -3.65
N THR A 158 -6.58 8.14 -2.51
CA THR A 158 -5.93 9.22 -1.76
C THR A 158 -4.77 9.83 -2.54
N ALA A 159 -3.90 9.01 -3.15
CA ALA A 159 -2.74 9.49 -3.89
C ALA A 159 -3.10 10.35 -5.11
N MET A 160 -4.22 10.01 -5.77
CA MET A 160 -4.69 10.65 -7.01
C MET A 160 -5.98 11.47 -6.84
N ILE A 161 -6.36 11.79 -5.59
CA ILE A 161 -7.45 12.71 -5.24
C ILE A 161 -8.82 12.22 -5.78
N SER A 162 -9.08 10.92 -5.69
CA SER A 162 -10.43 10.35 -5.83
C SER A 162 -11.15 10.35 -4.49
N TYR A 163 -12.45 10.62 -4.51
CA TYR A 163 -13.29 10.63 -3.31
C TYR A 163 -14.07 9.33 -3.17
N ASP A 164 -14.72 8.89 -4.24
CA ASP A 164 -15.64 7.74 -4.19
C ASP A 164 -14.89 6.42 -4.00
N TYR A 165 -13.75 6.24 -4.67
CA TYR A 165 -12.86 5.09 -4.49
C TYR A 165 -12.18 5.05 -3.11
N THR A 166 -12.23 6.15 -2.35
CA THR A 166 -11.79 6.14 -0.94
C THR A 166 -12.93 5.90 0.02
N THR A 167 -14.19 5.94 -0.43
CA THR A 167 -15.36 5.90 0.44
C THR A 167 -16.27 4.72 0.12
N PHE A 168 -17.09 4.82 -0.92
CA PHE A 168 -18.19 3.89 -1.21
C PHE A 168 -17.83 2.86 -2.29
N GLU A 169 -16.96 3.18 -3.24
CA GLU A 169 -16.51 2.23 -4.26
C GLU A 169 -15.24 1.52 -3.77
N LYS A 170 -15.39 0.46 -2.98
CA LYS A 170 -14.27 -0.34 -2.44
C LYS A 170 -13.37 0.44 -1.49
N GLY A 171 -13.92 1.45 -0.82
CA GLY A 171 -13.18 2.37 0.03
C GLY A 171 -13.23 2.02 1.52
N TRP A 172 -13.22 3.05 2.37
CA TRP A 172 -13.30 2.91 3.82
C TRP A 172 -14.55 2.13 4.28
N TRP A 173 -15.68 2.29 3.61
CA TRP A 173 -16.93 1.60 3.97
C TRP A 173 -16.80 0.08 3.86
N ASP A 174 -16.31 -0.41 2.72
CA ASP A 174 -16.11 -1.85 2.51
C ASP A 174 -14.99 -2.38 3.40
N SER A 175 -13.92 -1.60 3.58
CA SER A 175 -12.78 -1.95 4.44
C SER A 175 -13.21 -2.22 5.89
N THR A 176 -14.07 -1.37 6.46
CA THR A 176 -14.54 -1.53 7.85
C THR A 176 -15.60 -2.60 7.98
N THR A 177 -16.54 -2.67 7.02
CA THR A 177 -17.59 -3.70 7.00
C THR A 177 -16.99 -5.09 6.88
N ASN A 178 -16.02 -5.30 5.99
CA ASN A 178 -15.36 -6.59 5.82
C ASN A 178 -14.62 -7.03 7.09
N LEU A 179 -13.96 -6.10 7.80
CA LEU A 179 -13.29 -6.42 9.07
C LEU A 179 -14.28 -6.88 10.14
N GLN A 180 -15.46 -6.24 10.20
CA GLN A 180 -16.55 -6.66 11.09
C GLN A 180 -17.08 -8.06 10.71
N GLU A 181 -17.30 -8.31 9.41
CA GLU A 181 -17.72 -9.63 8.92
C GLU A 181 -16.71 -10.73 9.24
N MET A 182 -15.41 -10.46 9.08
CA MET A 182 -14.34 -11.40 9.46
C MET A 182 -14.38 -11.70 10.96
N HIS A 183 -14.57 -10.68 11.79
CA HIS A 183 -14.68 -10.85 13.23
C HIS A 183 -15.90 -11.70 13.60
N GLU A 184 -17.07 -11.41 13.05
CA GLU A 184 -18.28 -12.20 13.28
C GLU A 184 -18.17 -13.64 12.80
N TRP A 185 -17.53 -13.85 11.65
CA TRP A 185 -17.26 -15.18 11.10
C TRP A 185 -16.48 -16.03 12.10
N LEU A 186 -15.44 -15.44 12.71
CA LEU A 186 -14.59 -16.09 13.69
C LEU A 186 -15.36 -16.38 14.97
N MET A 187 -16.06 -15.37 15.52
CA MET A 187 -16.81 -15.50 16.77
C MET A 187 -17.95 -16.52 16.69
N LYS A 188 -18.55 -16.72 15.51
CA LYS A 188 -19.60 -17.73 15.31
C LYS A 188 -19.07 -19.17 15.35
N ARG A 189 -17.82 -19.38 14.95
CA ARG A 189 -17.19 -20.72 14.84
C ARG A 189 -16.33 -21.11 16.05
N MET A 190 -15.92 -20.15 16.85
CA MET A 190 -15.25 -20.40 18.13
C MET A 190 -16.21 -20.78 19.28
N LYS A 191 -17.53 -20.76 19.04
CA LYS A 191 -18.55 -21.22 19.99
C LYS A 191 -18.73 -22.72 19.89
#